data_AF-A0A1T4M0B3-F1
#
_entry.id   AF-A0A1T4M0B3-F1
#
_cell.length_a   1.000
_cell.length_b   1.000
_cell.length_c   1.000
_cell.angle_alpha   90.00
_cell.angle_beta   90.00
_cell.angle_gamma   90.00
#
_symmetry.space_group_name_H-M   'P 1'
#
loop_
_entity.id
_entity.type
_entity.pdbx_description
1 polymer ?
#
loop_
_entity_poly.entity_id
_entity_poly.type
_entity_poly.pdbx_seq_one_letter_code
_entity_poly.pdbx_strand_id
1 'polypeptide(L)'
;MENILSAEKEVLLRTSLDEMMFAKTKFSSLMYEKGYIAESDGTDGGVRFSEWAFSGTKTIDGTVYFSGEGFTGTAVSELPEKNVSNNEIKQILFAICRAYDCAQKQDIQLPCAGPSAVLYDEKTKRLLFVPQKTFGRSCANLGKEQYNLIIDPWCEAAFSGNRAMNFTRAVYIYFAFTKNLPYPAGTETDKSVSIAYSNFCPLELCVNGIDRTLAAAINSALCGKTAQTDFPMKALEEELFRTEPRKKIMSDDLFEKSAELYMKKLANRIQKKQRFDRRAGTVIAAAAIILFITVFIINAVFENRKKPTVIGLSSLQTTEIFYAGIHRMDTDYMLAAAENCPQAQGYISRVPQIFVTTQMKAAYNFESGMSTPENWMFFEPDSSRAYSHSIYGITNFTADGIPSTLTQSAPSLRNHPPKLTRVGEERLTEFSRAQHTAHYYLVHTVDNMIVIEEFTTVVELKYTGKKWQIAFLNESSNKETLSPLTFSLDLKEALEKCGGNTVDAVDQLREKYPWVPTRESMLAEEARLDAIGY
;
A
#
# COMPACT_ATOMS: atom_id res chain seq x y z
N MET A 1 10.50 10.33 48.06
CA MET A 1 9.93 10.90 46.82
C MET A 1 9.75 12.39 47.10
N GLU A 2 10.05 13.31 46.18
CA GLU A 2 9.78 14.73 46.46
C GLU A 2 8.26 14.96 46.51
N ASN A 3 7.75 15.53 47.59
CA ASN A 3 6.33 15.84 47.71
C ASN A 3 5.95 16.91 46.70
N ILE A 4 5.21 16.52 45.67
CA ILE A 4 4.73 17.43 44.63
C ILE A 4 3.45 18.17 45.06
N LEU A 5 2.75 17.64 46.07
CA LEU A 5 1.49 18.17 46.58
C LEU A 5 1.56 18.29 48.11
N SER A 6 1.19 19.44 48.67
CA SER A 6 1.03 19.63 50.11
C SER A 6 -0.28 20.36 50.41
N ALA A 7 -0.86 20.15 51.59
CA ALA A 7 -2.15 20.73 51.94
C ALA A 7 -2.27 21.04 53.45
N GLU A 8 -1.29 21.73 54.02
CA GLU A 8 -1.29 22.09 55.45
C GLU A 8 -2.28 23.22 55.77
N LYS A 9 -2.04 24.42 55.21
CA LYS A 9 -2.92 25.60 55.35
C LYS A 9 -3.70 25.89 54.07
N GLU A 10 -3.10 25.57 52.94
CA GLU A 10 -3.65 25.66 51.60
C GLU A 10 -3.08 24.51 50.77
N VAL A 11 -3.76 24.15 49.68
CA VAL A 11 -3.27 23.13 48.75
C VAL A 11 -2.22 23.75 47.82
N LEU A 12 -0.99 23.27 47.90
CA LEU A 12 0.12 23.68 47.04
C LEU A 12 0.53 22.52 46.13
N LEU A 13 0.47 22.75 44.82
CA LEU A 13 0.99 21.83 43.81
C LEU A 13 2.22 22.43 43.15
N ARG A 14 3.38 21.80 43.35
CA ARG A 14 4.65 22.20 42.75
C ARG A 14 4.56 22.04 41.23
N THR A 15 4.84 23.10 40.47
CA THR A 15 4.84 23.04 39.00
C THR A 15 6.17 22.58 38.43
N SER A 16 7.23 22.65 39.23
CA SER A 16 8.63 22.37 38.86
C SER A 16 9.16 23.29 37.75
N LEU A 17 8.58 24.49 37.65
CA LEU A 17 9.02 25.56 36.75
C LEU A 17 9.42 26.79 37.57
N ASP A 18 10.39 27.53 37.05
CA ASP A 18 10.63 28.91 37.47
C ASP A 18 9.58 29.87 36.86
N GLU A 19 9.57 31.12 37.32
CA GLU A 19 8.60 32.14 36.86
C GLU A 19 8.67 32.39 35.34
N MET A 20 9.87 32.37 34.76
CA MET A 20 10.06 32.61 33.33
C MET A 20 9.47 31.47 32.49
N MET A 21 9.75 30.22 32.86
CA MET A 21 9.27 29.03 32.16
C MET A 21 7.78 28.83 32.38
N PHE A 22 7.26 29.13 33.56
CA PHE A 22 5.83 29.12 33.86
C PHE A 22 5.06 30.11 32.96
N ALA A 23 5.58 31.33 32.79
CA ALA A 23 4.98 32.34 31.91
C ALA A 23 5.02 31.92 30.42
N LYS A 24 6.16 31.41 29.95
CA LYS A 24 6.34 31.00 28.54
C LYS A 24 5.46 29.82 28.12
N THR A 25 5.18 28.89 29.03
CA THR A 25 4.45 27.65 28.74
C THR A 25 2.93 27.80 28.81
N LYS A 26 2.41 29.01 29.09
CA LYS A 26 0.97 29.26 29.35
C LYS A 26 0.39 28.35 30.44
N PHE A 27 1.22 27.90 31.38
CA PHE A 27 0.82 26.97 32.44
C PHE A 27 -0.30 27.56 33.33
N SER A 28 -0.41 28.88 33.40
CA SER A 28 -1.48 29.59 34.11
C SER A 28 -2.88 29.18 33.68
N SER A 29 -3.10 28.73 32.43
CA SER A 29 -4.43 28.28 31.98
C SER A 29 -4.89 26.99 32.66
N LEU A 30 -3.95 26.19 33.19
CA LEU A 30 -4.27 24.95 33.91
C LEU A 30 -4.85 25.20 35.31
N MET A 31 -4.84 26.44 35.78
CA MET A 31 -5.46 26.84 37.05
C MET A 31 -6.98 26.63 37.04
N TYR A 32 -7.61 26.82 35.88
CA TYR A 32 -9.07 26.71 35.70
C TYR A 32 -9.56 25.27 35.50
N GLU A 33 -8.66 24.29 35.41
CA GLU A 33 -9.06 22.89 35.35
C GLU A 33 -9.70 22.48 36.69
N LYS A 34 -10.77 21.70 36.60
CA LYS A 34 -11.58 21.32 37.76
C LYS A 34 -11.13 19.99 38.35
N GLY A 35 -11.06 19.96 39.66
CA GLY A 35 -11.05 18.78 40.51
C GLY A 35 -12.36 18.70 41.28
N TYR A 36 -12.44 17.76 42.23
CA TYR A 36 -13.66 17.51 42.99
C TYR A 36 -13.34 17.18 44.45
N ILE A 37 -14.11 17.77 45.35
CA ILE A 37 -14.21 17.32 46.73
C ILE A 37 -15.35 16.30 46.80
N ALA A 38 -15.06 15.13 47.36
CA ALA A 38 -16.01 14.07 47.65
C ALA A 38 -16.20 13.94 49.17
N GLU A 39 -17.46 13.97 49.60
CA GLU A 39 -17.87 13.85 51.00
C GLU A 39 -19.12 12.99 51.14
N SER A 40 -19.35 12.43 52.34
CA SER A 40 -20.57 11.68 52.60
C SER A 40 -21.80 12.59 52.46
N ASP A 41 -22.83 12.13 51.74
CA ASP A 41 -24.08 12.89 51.60
C ASP A 41 -25.05 12.72 52.79
N GLY A 42 -24.66 11.90 53.78
CA GLY A 42 -25.45 11.58 54.96
C GLY A 42 -26.33 10.33 54.81
N THR A 43 -26.39 9.73 53.63
CA THR A 43 -27.07 8.45 53.38
C THR A 43 -26.09 7.27 53.47
N ASP A 44 -26.62 6.06 53.62
CA ASP A 44 -25.79 4.86 53.67
C ASP A 44 -25.13 4.61 52.29
N GLY A 45 -23.84 4.93 52.21
CA GLY A 45 -23.01 4.71 51.02
C GLY A 45 -23.06 5.81 49.96
N GLY A 46 -23.84 6.88 50.15
CA GLY A 46 -23.92 8.00 49.22
C GLY A 46 -22.74 8.98 49.33
N VAL A 47 -22.43 9.64 48.21
CA VAL A 47 -21.32 10.60 48.10
C VAL A 47 -21.81 11.86 47.38
N ARG A 48 -21.59 13.01 47.98
CA ARG A 48 -21.79 14.33 47.39
C ARG A 48 -20.48 14.84 46.82
N PHE A 49 -20.56 15.44 45.63
CA PHE A 49 -19.42 16.05 44.96
C PHE A 49 -19.58 17.57 44.88
N SER A 50 -18.49 18.30 45.11
CA SER A 50 -18.40 19.73 44.84
C SER A 50 -17.17 20.03 44.00
N GLU A 51 -17.29 20.92 43.03
CA GLU A 51 -16.17 21.32 42.18
C GLU A 51 -15.12 22.08 43.00
N TRP A 52 -13.85 21.83 42.71
CA TRP A 52 -12.72 22.52 43.33
C TRP A 52 -11.67 22.84 42.27
N ALA A 53 -11.03 24.00 42.34
CA ALA A 53 -9.95 24.39 41.43
C ALA A 53 -8.89 25.18 42.19
N PHE A 54 -7.70 25.31 41.59
CA PHE A 54 -6.69 26.20 42.12
C PHE A 54 -7.15 27.66 41.96
N SER A 55 -6.85 28.50 42.95
CA SER A 55 -7.28 29.90 43.01
C SER A 55 -6.15 30.88 42.69
N GLY A 56 -4.90 30.42 42.64
CA GLY A 56 -3.75 31.27 42.34
C GLY A 56 -2.44 30.53 42.14
N THR A 57 -1.36 31.29 42.13
CA THR A 57 0.02 30.79 42.11
C THR A 57 0.88 31.49 43.14
N LYS A 58 1.87 30.79 43.69
CA LYS A 58 2.88 31.33 44.59
C LYS A 58 4.27 30.90 44.17
N THR A 59 5.26 31.78 44.32
CA THR A 59 6.67 31.42 44.12
C THR A 59 7.31 31.17 45.48
N ILE A 60 7.87 29.98 45.66
CA ILE A 60 8.60 29.58 46.87
C ILE A 60 9.96 29.05 46.40
N ASP A 61 11.05 29.63 46.92
CA ASP A 61 12.43 29.26 46.58
C ASP A 61 12.70 29.19 45.05
N GLY A 62 12.16 30.16 44.31
CA GLY A 62 12.32 30.26 42.86
C GLY A 62 11.48 29.28 42.03
N THR A 63 10.69 28.41 42.67
CA THR A 63 9.76 27.50 41.98
C THR A 63 8.32 28.00 42.10
N VAL A 64 7.56 27.96 41.01
CA VAL A 64 6.13 28.30 41.00
C VAL A 64 5.29 27.12 41.48
N TYR A 65 4.31 27.41 42.33
CA TYR A 65 3.29 26.48 42.84
C TYR A 65 1.92 26.97 42.43
N PHE A 66 1.01 26.05 42.09
CA PHE A 66 -0.42 26.37 42.13
C PHE A 66 -0.89 26.35 43.57
N SER A 67 -1.65 27.37 43.98
CA SER A 67 -2.25 27.47 45.31
C SER A 67 -3.77 27.39 45.21
N GLY A 68 -4.39 26.60 46.08
CA GLY A 68 -5.83 26.47 46.17
C GLY A 68 -6.30 26.49 47.63
N GLU A 69 -7.35 27.26 47.90
CA GLU A 69 -7.93 27.39 49.23
C GLU A 69 -9.06 26.36 49.48
N GLY A 70 -9.52 26.26 50.71
CA GLY A 70 -10.74 25.51 51.05
C GLY A 70 -10.55 24.00 51.27
N PHE A 71 -9.31 23.50 51.28
CA PHE A 71 -9.02 22.11 51.63
C PHE A 71 -7.70 21.98 52.39
N THR A 72 -7.67 21.08 53.37
CA THR A 72 -6.48 20.69 54.13
C THR A 72 -6.41 19.18 54.20
N GLY A 73 -5.22 18.58 54.15
CA GLY A 73 -5.10 17.12 54.20
C GLY A 73 -3.72 16.61 53.89
N THR A 74 -3.62 15.28 53.75
CA THR A 74 -2.39 14.59 53.35
C THR A 74 -2.63 13.82 52.06
N ALA A 75 -1.64 13.78 51.17
CA ALA A 75 -1.72 12.97 49.95
C ALA A 75 -1.82 11.49 50.31
N VAL A 76 -2.71 10.76 49.64
CA VAL A 76 -2.98 9.35 49.97
C VAL A 76 -1.72 8.49 49.83
N SER A 77 -0.79 8.87 48.93
CA SER A 77 0.51 8.20 48.78
C SER A 77 1.43 8.33 50.00
N GLU A 78 1.28 9.35 50.82
CA GLU A 78 2.14 9.64 51.98
C GLU A 78 1.63 9.03 53.29
N LEU A 79 0.35 8.60 53.33
CA LEU A 79 -0.27 8.05 54.55
C LEU A 79 0.49 6.86 55.16
N PRO A 80 1.08 5.92 54.38
CA PRO A 80 1.86 4.83 54.96
C PRO A 80 3.09 5.32 55.74
N GLU A 81 3.66 6.47 55.38
CA GLU A 81 4.84 7.05 56.04
C GLU A 81 4.48 7.81 57.32
N LYS A 82 3.20 8.17 57.52
CA LYS A 82 2.71 8.93 58.67
C LYS A 82 2.18 8.08 59.84
N ASN A 83 2.58 6.80 59.92
CA ASN A 83 2.12 5.84 60.95
C ASN A 83 0.59 5.67 61.02
N VAL A 84 -0.13 5.90 59.92
CA VAL A 84 -1.58 5.68 59.83
C VAL A 84 -1.86 4.18 59.93
N SER A 85 -2.88 3.80 60.70
CA SER A 85 -3.21 2.38 60.88
C SER A 85 -3.61 1.71 59.56
N ASN A 86 -3.26 0.43 59.40
CA ASN A 86 -3.67 -0.36 58.22
C ASN A 86 -5.19 -0.37 58.01
N ASN A 87 -5.97 -0.30 59.10
CA ASN A 87 -7.43 -0.25 59.00
C ASN A 87 -7.92 1.08 58.44
N GLU A 88 -7.31 2.19 58.85
CA GLU A 88 -7.65 3.50 58.32
C GLU A 88 -7.24 3.65 56.84
N ILE A 89 -6.08 3.12 56.45
CA ILE A 89 -5.70 3.07 55.03
C ILE A 89 -6.74 2.29 54.20
N LYS A 90 -7.25 1.16 54.73
CA LYS A 90 -8.34 0.42 54.08
C LYS A 90 -9.61 1.27 53.95
N GLN A 91 -10.00 1.99 55.00
CA GLN A 91 -11.16 2.89 54.98
C GLN A 91 -11.03 3.98 53.92
N ILE A 92 -9.84 4.59 53.80
CA ILE A 92 -9.55 5.62 52.81
C ILE A 92 -9.60 5.05 51.39
N LEU A 93 -8.95 3.90 51.15
CA LEU A 93 -8.99 3.22 49.86
C LEU A 93 -10.43 2.85 49.45
N PHE A 94 -11.22 2.37 50.41
CA PHE A 94 -12.63 2.06 50.18
C PHE A 94 -13.45 3.32 49.87
N ALA A 95 -13.22 4.42 50.59
CA ALA A 95 -13.87 5.71 50.32
C ALA A 95 -13.53 6.23 48.91
N ILE A 96 -12.28 6.08 48.45
CA ILE A 96 -11.88 6.41 47.07
C ILE A 96 -12.63 5.53 46.06
N CYS A 97 -12.70 4.22 46.29
CA CYS A 97 -13.42 3.31 45.40
C CYS A 97 -14.92 3.60 45.34
N ARG A 98 -15.51 3.96 46.49
CA ARG A 98 -16.91 4.39 46.62
C ARG A 98 -17.16 5.71 45.91
N ALA A 99 -16.24 6.67 45.98
CA ALA A 99 -16.31 7.92 45.24
C ALA A 99 -16.34 7.67 43.72
N TYR A 100 -15.46 6.82 43.19
CA TYR A 100 -15.51 6.45 41.77
C TYR A 100 -16.82 5.74 41.38
N ASP A 101 -17.36 4.87 42.24
CA ASP A 101 -18.64 4.19 41.99
C ASP A 101 -19.82 5.17 41.93
N CYS A 102 -19.90 6.07 42.90
CA CYS A 102 -20.95 7.08 42.98
C CYS A 102 -20.83 8.10 41.85
N ALA A 103 -19.61 8.54 41.53
CA ALA A 103 -19.38 9.45 40.42
C ALA A 103 -19.83 8.86 39.08
N GLN A 104 -19.53 7.58 38.83
CA GLN A 104 -20.03 6.88 37.64
C GLN A 104 -21.57 6.85 37.59
N LYS A 105 -22.25 6.62 38.72
CA LYS A 105 -23.73 6.61 38.80
C LYS A 105 -24.35 8.00 38.64
N GLN A 106 -23.64 9.05 39.03
CA GLN A 106 -24.05 10.45 38.93
C GLN A 106 -23.58 11.12 37.62
N ASP A 107 -22.93 10.38 36.72
CA ASP A 107 -22.30 10.88 35.48
C ASP A 107 -21.27 12.00 35.71
N ILE A 108 -20.53 11.92 36.81
CA ILE A 108 -19.44 12.83 37.17
C ILE A 108 -18.11 12.19 36.79
N GLN A 109 -17.26 12.95 36.08
CA GLN A 109 -15.94 12.50 35.66
C GLN A 109 -14.88 12.91 36.69
N LEU A 110 -14.52 11.99 37.58
CA LEU A 110 -13.47 12.24 38.57
C LEU A 110 -12.06 12.16 37.95
N PRO A 111 -11.11 13.00 38.42
CA PRO A 111 -9.70 12.93 38.06
C PRO A 111 -9.06 11.56 38.33
N CYS A 112 -8.44 10.96 37.30
CA CYS A 112 -7.72 9.68 37.41
C CYS A 112 -6.19 9.88 37.40
N ALA A 113 -5.61 10.30 38.52
CA ALA A 113 -4.17 10.63 38.61
C ALA A 113 -3.41 9.91 39.74
N GLY A 114 -3.98 8.84 40.30
CA GLY A 114 -3.33 8.02 41.32
C GLY A 114 -3.29 8.65 42.72
N PRO A 115 -2.72 7.95 43.72
CA PRO A 115 -2.82 8.31 45.14
C PRO A 115 -2.10 9.62 45.49
N SER A 116 -1.10 10.04 44.72
CA SER A 116 -0.43 11.32 44.94
C SER A 116 -1.27 12.53 44.51
N ALA A 117 -2.33 12.30 43.73
CA ALA A 117 -3.28 13.33 43.30
C ALA A 117 -4.58 13.33 44.11
N VAL A 118 -4.66 12.53 45.18
CA VAL A 118 -5.81 12.48 46.06
C VAL A 118 -5.37 12.90 47.46
N LEU A 119 -5.99 13.95 47.99
CA LEU A 119 -5.77 14.41 49.36
C LEU A 119 -6.90 13.89 50.25
N TYR A 120 -6.54 13.48 51.47
CA TYR A 120 -7.49 13.07 52.49
C TYR A 120 -7.40 14.01 53.70
N ASP A 121 -8.55 14.55 54.10
CA ASP A 121 -8.69 15.34 55.32
C ASP A 121 -9.13 14.43 56.47
N GLU A 122 -8.24 14.17 57.42
CA GLU A 122 -8.52 13.28 58.55
C GLU A 122 -9.64 13.80 59.46
N LYS A 123 -9.80 15.13 59.58
CA LYS A 123 -10.77 15.75 60.49
C LYS A 123 -12.18 15.67 59.94
N THR A 124 -12.33 15.98 58.65
CA THR A 124 -13.64 16.03 57.99
C THR A 124 -13.96 14.75 57.22
N LYS A 125 -13.00 13.83 57.08
CA LYS A 125 -13.10 12.59 56.30
C LYS A 125 -13.44 12.83 54.82
N ARG A 126 -13.11 14.02 54.30
CA ARG A 126 -13.32 14.41 52.91
C ARG A 126 -12.13 14.01 52.04
N LEU A 127 -12.40 13.75 50.77
CA LEU A 127 -11.38 13.49 49.75
C LEU A 127 -11.35 14.64 48.75
N LEU A 128 -10.17 15.12 48.37
CA LEU A 128 -10.00 16.03 47.25
C LEU A 128 -9.25 15.32 46.13
N PHE A 129 -9.92 15.16 45.00
CA PHE A 129 -9.34 14.75 43.74
C PHE A 129 -8.86 15.99 43.00
N VAL A 130 -7.55 16.23 42.97
CA VAL A 130 -7.01 17.43 42.31
C VAL A 130 -7.15 17.32 40.78
N PRO A 131 -7.21 18.46 40.04
CA PRO A 131 -7.38 18.44 38.59
C PRO A 131 -6.32 17.58 37.87
N GLN A 132 -6.77 16.56 37.12
CA GLN A 132 -5.89 15.54 36.52
C GLN A 132 -4.85 16.14 35.57
N LYS A 133 -5.25 17.06 34.69
CA LYS A 133 -4.33 17.64 33.70
C LYS A 133 -3.27 18.51 34.38
N THR A 134 -3.67 19.31 35.37
CA THR A 134 -2.76 20.19 36.11
C THR A 134 -1.73 19.38 36.87
N PHE A 135 -2.18 18.35 37.61
CA PHE A 135 -1.28 17.43 38.32
C PHE A 135 -0.36 16.66 37.36
N GLY A 136 -0.91 16.11 36.27
CA GLY A 136 -0.15 15.38 35.27
C GLY A 136 0.95 16.20 34.62
N ARG A 137 0.66 17.46 34.27
CA ARG A 137 1.63 18.39 33.70
C ARG A 137 2.71 18.80 34.69
N SER A 138 2.35 19.03 35.95
CA SER A 138 3.31 19.27 37.03
C SER A 138 4.27 18.08 37.21
N CYS A 139 3.76 16.85 37.25
CA CYS A 139 4.60 15.66 37.34
C CYS A 139 5.49 15.47 36.11
N ALA A 140 5.00 15.78 34.91
CA ALA A 140 5.79 15.66 33.68
C ALA A 140 7.02 16.60 33.69
N ASN A 141 6.92 17.77 34.33
CA ASN A 141 8.04 18.72 34.46
C ASN A 141 9.15 18.21 35.40
N LEU A 142 8.86 17.28 36.31
CA LEU A 142 9.89 16.59 37.11
C LEU A 142 10.71 15.58 36.29
N GLY A 143 10.31 15.31 35.05
CA GLY A 143 10.94 14.36 34.16
C GLY A 143 10.17 13.05 33.99
N LYS A 144 10.50 12.33 32.92
CA LYS A 144 9.81 11.09 32.52
C LYS A 144 9.82 10.00 33.60
N GLU A 145 10.93 9.87 34.31
CA GLU A 145 11.08 8.86 35.37
C GLU A 145 10.11 9.10 36.53
N GLN A 146 10.04 10.33 37.04
CA GLN A 146 9.12 10.71 38.11
C GLN A 146 7.66 10.57 37.69
N TYR A 147 7.32 11.03 36.47
CA TYR A 147 5.98 10.83 35.92
C TYR A 147 5.59 9.34 35.87
N ASN A 148 6.51 8.50 35.42
CA ASN A 148 6.30 7.06 35.32
C ASN A 148 6.18 6.36 36.68
N LEU A 149 6.73 6.93 37.76
CA LEU A 149 6.58 6.39 39.11
C LEU A 149 5.28 6.85 39.78
N ILE A 150 4.91 8.13 39.59
CA ILE A 150 3.81 8.77 40.33
C ILE A 150 2.46 8.49 39.67
N ILE A 151 2.35 8.66 38.35
CA ILE A 151 1.07 8.68 37.63
C ILE A 151 0.87 7.43 36.79
N ASP A 152 1.87 7.09 35.96
CA ASP A 152 1.72 6.08 34.91
C ASP A 152 1.15 4.74 35.41
N PRO A 153 1.51 4.17 36.58
CA PRO A 153 0.98 2.88 37.00
C PRO A 153 -0.51 2.91 37.36
N TRP A 154 -1.05 4.08 37.72
CA TRP A 154 -2.39 4.25 38.30
C TRP A 154 -3.47 4.62 37.29
N CYS A 155 -3.09 5.10 36.11
CA CYS A 155 -4.02 5.49 35.05
C CYS A 155 -3.48 5.12 33.67
N GLU A 156 -4.35 4.94 32.68
CA GLU A 156 -3.95 4.69 31.30
C GLU A 156 -4.30 5.91 30.44
N ALA A 157 -3.30 6.52 29.80
CA ALA A 157 -3.46 7.77 29.04
C ALA A 157 -4.41 7.62 27.85
N ALA A 158 -4.50 6.41 27.27
CA ALA A 158 -5.43 6.12 26.18
C ALA A 158 -6.89 5.98 26.63
N PHE A 159 -7.17 5.90 27.94
CA PHE A 159 -8.52 5.75 28.46
C PHE A 159 -9.10 7.10 28.88
N SER A 160 -10.40 7.27 28.63
CA SER A 160 -11.16 8.45 29.02
C SER A 160 -12.52 8.04 29.59
N GLY A 161 -13.19 8.99 30.26
CA GLY A 161 -14.52 8.78 30.79
C GLY A 161 -14.61 7.64 31.83
N ASN A 162 -15.74 6.94 31.82
CA ASN A 162 -15.99 5.77 32.67
C ASN A 162 -14.93 4.66 32.50
N ARG A 163 -14.29 4.54 31.34
CA ARG A 163 -13.23 3.55 31.13
C ARG A 163 -11.99 3.86 31.99
N ALA A 164 -11.60 5.13 32.06
CA ALA A 164 -10.49 5.57 32.89
C ALA A 164 -10.80 5.41 34.38
N MET A 165 -11.99 5.81 34.83
CA MET A 165 -12.42 5.65 36.23
C MET A 165 -12.45 4.19 36.65
N ASN A 166 -12.99 3.30 35.81
CA ASN A 166 -13.01 1.86 36.07
C ASN A 166 -11.62 1.27 36.19
N PHE A 167 -10.72 1.61 35.26
CA PHE A 167 -9.34 1.16 35.32
C PHE A 167 -8.64 1.64 36.59
N THR A 168 -8.69 2.94 36.90
CA THR A 168 -8.04 3.51 38.08
C THR A 168 -8.59 2.94 39.39
N ARG A 169 -9.92 2.79 39.52
CA ARG A 169 -10.54 2.10 40.66
C ARG A 169 -10.00 0.67 40.80
N ALA A 170 -9.92 -0.08 39.70
CA ALA A 170 -9.40 -1.44 39.73
C ALA A 170 -7.92 -1.50 40.15
N VAL A 171 -7.09 -0.52 39.75
CA VAL A 171 -5.69 -0.43 40.20
C VAL A 171 -5.61 -0.19 41.71
N TYR A 172 -6.42 0.73 42.27
CA TYR A 172 -6.48 0.95 43.72
C TYR A 172 -6.83 -0.32 44.49
N ILE A 173 -7.85 -1.04 44.03
CA ILE A 173 -8.31 -2.26 44.69
C ILE A 173 -7.26 -3.38 44.58
N TYR A 174 -6.70 -3.56 43.38
CA TYR A 174 -5.64 -4.53 43.15
C TYR A 174 -4.44 -4.25 44.06
N PHE A 175 -4.01 -2.99 44.17
CA PHE A 175 -2.94 -2.59 45.07
C PHE A 175 -3.32 -2.81 46.55
N ALA A 176 -4.56 -2.52 46.94
CA ALA A 176 -5.02 -2.71 48.31
C ALA A 176 -4.82 -4.15 48.80
N PHE A 177 -5.15 -5.12 47.93
CA PHE A 177 -5.06 -6.55 48.22
C PHE A 177 -3.68 -7.16 48.02
N THR A 178 -2.97 -6.78 46.95
CA THR A 178 -1.73 -7.46 46.55
C THR A 178 -0.46 -6.72 47.00
N LYS A 179 -0.58 -5.44 47.40
CA LYS A 179 0.53 -4.52 47.61
C LYS A 179 1.46 -4.33 46.40
N ASN A 180 1.02 -4.80 45.24
CA ASN A 180 1.72 -4.70 43.97
C ASN A 180 0.85 -3.94 42.97
N LEU A 181 1.50 -3.25 42.04
CA LEU A 181 0.80 -2.62 40.91
C LEU A 181 0.61 -3.66 39.80
N PRO A 182 -0.54 -3.66 39.10
CA PRO A 182 -0.79 -4.61 38.02
C PRO A 182 0.14 -4.38 36.83
N TYR A 183 0.52 -3.12 36.58
CA TYR A 183 1.48 -2.71 35.55
C TYR A 183 2.48 -1.72 36.16
N PRO A 184 3.57 -2.20 36.80
CA PRO A 184 4.54 -1.34 37.47
C PRO A 184 5.40 -0.56 36.46
N ALA A 185 5.95 0.56 36.93
CA ALA A 185 6.88 1.40 36.18
C ALA A 185 8.18 0.65 35.84
N GLY A 186 8.85 1.04 34.76
CA GLY A 186 10.19 0.55 34.43
C GLY A 186 10.25 -0.89 33.90
N THR A 187 9.11 -1.48 33.50
CA THR A 187 9.10 -2.78 32.83
C THR A 187 9.59 -2.66 31.38
N GLU A 188 10.25 -3.71 30.86
CA GLU A 188 10.78 -3.72 29.47
C GLU A 188 9.69 -3.60 28.39
N THR A 189 8.44 -3.87 28.75
CA THR A 189 7.31 -3.88 27.82
C THR A 189 6.47 -2.63 28.04
N ASP A 190 6.20 -1.88 26.97
CA ASP A 190 5.28 -0.73 27.02
C ASP A 190 3.95 -1.10 27.72
N LYS A 191 3.49 -0.24 28.63
CA LYS A 191 2.28 -0.47 29.43
C LYS A 191 1.06 -0.76 28.56
N SER A 192 0.88 -0.03 27.46
CA SER A 192 -0.21 -0.23 26.50
C SER A 192 -0.20 -1.64 25.89
N VAL A 193 1.00 -2.16 25.57
CA VAL A 193 1.22 -3.52 25.11
C VAL A 193 0.88 -4.51 26.23
N SER A 194 1.34 -4.25 27.44
CA SER A 194 1.02 -5.07 28.61
C SER A 194 -0.50 -5.15 28.86
N ILE A 195 -1.24 -4.05 28.77
CA ILE A 195 -2.70 -4.02 28.88
C ILE A 195 -3.36 -4.84 27.76
N ALA A 196 -2.95 -4.64 26.51
CA ALA A 196 -3.49 -5.36 25.36
C ALA A 196 -3.32 -6.89 25.48
N TYR A 197 -2.25 -7.32 26.15
CA TYR A 197 -1.99 -8.73 26.43
C TYR A 197 -2.49 -9.21 27.79
N SER A 198 -3.10 -8.34 28.59
CA SER A 198 -3.50 -8.65 29.98
C SER A 198 -2.31 -9.19 30.79
N ASN A 199 -1.15 -8.53 30.63
CA ASN A 199 0.14 -8.90 31.20
C ASN A 199 0.22 -8.51 32.68
N PHE A 200 -0.66 -9.08 33.50
CA PHE A 200 -0.68 -8.96 34.95
C PHE A 200 -1.14 -10.31 35.54
N CYS A 201 -0.88 -10.53 36.82
CA CYS A 201 -1.39 -11.71 37.51
C CYS A 201 -2.86 -11.47 37.91
N PRO A 202 -3.83 -12.30 37.48
CA PRO A 202 -5.23 -12.17 37.90
C PRO A 202 -5.37 -12.17 39.42
N LEU A 203 -6.30 -11.36 39.96
CA LEU A 203 -6.43 -11.15 41.40
C LEU A 203 -6.69 -12.45 42.18
N GLU A 204 -7.44 -13.39 41.61
CA GLU A 204 -7.71 -14.71 42.17
C GLU A 204 -6.47 -15.60 42.28
N LEU A 205 -5.41 -15.30 41.53
CA LEU A 205 -4.08 -15.93 41.64
C LEU A 205 -3.13 -15.13 42.54
N CYS A 206 -3.50 -13.93 42.98
CA CYS A 206 -2.76 -13.15 43.97
C CYS A 206 -3.32 -13.32 45.39
N VAL A 207 -4.63 -13.56 45.53
CA VAL A 207 -5.31 -13.71 46.83
C VAL A 207 -6.12 -15.00 46.87
N ASN A 208 -5.61 -16.00 47.58
CA ASN A 208 -6.25 -17.32 47.68
C ASN A 208 -7.60 -17.21 48.42
N GLY A 209 -8.68 -17.55 47.72
CA GLY A 209 -10.04 -17.53 48.27
C GLY A 209 -10.74 -16.17 48.23
N ILE A 210 -10.28 -15.22 47.41
CA ILE A 210 -11.01 -13.97 47.16
C ILE A 210 -12.32 -14.22 46.42
N ASP A 211 -13.31 -13.35 46.64
CA ASP A 211 -14.58 -13.39 45.91
C ASP A 211 -14.37 -13.38 44.38
N ARG A 212 -15.00 -14.33 43.70
CA ARG A 212 -14.84 -14.53 42.25
C ARG A 212 -15.46 -13.41 41.43
N THR A 213 -16.57 -12.85 41.91
CA THR A 213 -17.29 -11.77 41.21
C THR A 213 -16.46 -10.49 41.24
N LEU A 214 -15.90 -10.18 42.42
CA LEU A 214 -14.99 -9.07 42.62
C LEU A 214 -13.72 -9.22 41.78
N ALA A 215 -13.07 -10.40 41.82
CA ALA A 215 -11.87 -10.67 41.02
C ALA A 215 -12.13 -10.52 39.52
N ALA A 216 -13.23 -11.07 39.00
CA ALA A 216 -13.60 -10.96 37.60
C ALA A 216 -13.85 -9.50 37.18
N ALA A 217 -14.53 -8.71 38.01
CA ALA A 217 -14.76 -7.29 37.76
C ALA A 217 -13.45 -6.49 37.68
N ILE A 218 -12.53 -6.74 38.63
CA ILE A 218 -11.23 -6.07 38.70
C ILE A 218 -10.37 -6.45 37.49
N ASN A 219 -10.22 -7.74 37.20
CA ASN A 219 -9.42 -8.21 36.08
C ASN A 219 -9.93 -7.65 34.75
N SER A 220 -11.25 -7.64 34.54
CA SER A 220 -11.86 -7.07 33.33
C SER A 220 -11.55 -5.58 33.17
N ALA A 221 -11.65 -4.81 34.26
CA ALA A 221 -11.31 -3.40 34.26
C ALA A 221 -9.81 -3.14 34.01
N LEU A 222 -8.92 -3.98 34.54
CA LEU A 222 -7.46 -3.91 34.28
C LEU A 222 -7.06 -4.27 32.85
N CYS A 223 -7.88 -5.02 32.12
CA CYS A 223 -7.78 -5.21 30.67
C CYS A 223 -8.29 -4.00 29.86
N GLY A 224 -8.80 -2.97 30.54
CA GLY A 224 -9.40 -1.80 29.91
C GLY A 224 -10.74 -2.07 29.23
N LYS A 225 -11.50 -3.07 29.66
CA LYS A 225 -12.87 -3.31 29.15
C LYS A 225 -13.84 -2.36 29.84
N THR A 226 -14.86 -1.90 29.11
CA THR A 226 -15.98 -1.16 29.71
C THR A 226 -16.79 -2.09 30.61
N ALA A 227 -17.20 -1.59 31.78
CA ALA A 227 -18.05 -2.34 32.69
C ALA A 227 -19.36 -2.73 32.00
N GLN A 228 -19.69 -4.03 32.01
CA GLN A 228 -20.96 -4.55 31.48
C GLN A 228 -22.05 -4.63 32.55
N THR A 229 -21.67 -4.59 33.81
CA THR A 229 -22.53 -4.70 34.99
C THR A 229 -22.06 -3.73 36.07
N ASP A 230 -22.91 -3.45 37.05
CA ASP A 230 -22.54 -2.66 38.22
C ASP A 230 -21.35 -3.29 38.97
N PHE A 231 -20.51 -2.42 39.53
CA PHE A 231 -19.35 -2.87 40.29
C PHE A 231 -19.79 -3.48 41.64
N PRO A 232 -19.25 -4.63 42.06
CA PRO A 232 -19.70 -5.33 43.27
C PRO A 232 -19.14 -4.67 44.55
N MET A 233 -19.63 -3.46 44.87
CA MET A 233 -19.16 -2.67 46.02
C MET A 233 -19.35 -3.38 47.37
N LYS A 234 -20.43 -4.15 47.54
CA LYS A 234 -20.66 -4.94 48.76
C LYS A 234 -19.59 -6.03 48.95
N ALA A 235 -19.27 -6.77 47.88
CA ALA A 235 -18.22 -7.79 47.92
C ALA A 235 -16.84 -7.16 48.21
N LEU A 236 -16.57 -5.96 47.68
CA LEU A 236 -15.35 -5.21 48.01
C LEU A 236 -15.29 -4.86 49.52
N GLU A 237 -16.37 -4.34 50.09
CA GLU A 237 -16.45 -3.98 51.51
C GLU A 237 -16.21 -5.20 52.40
N GLU A 238 -16.94 -6.28 52.15
CA GLU A 238 -16.80 -7.56 52.87
C GLU A 238 -15.37 -8.10 52.77
N GLU A 239 -14.75 -8.09 51.60
CA GLU A 239 -13.38 -8.60 51.42
C GLU A 239 -12.30 -7.73 52.07
N LEU A 240 -12.49 -6.40 52.07
CA LEU A 240 -11.49 -5.47 52.60
C LEU A 240 -11.49 -5.45 54.13
N PHE A 241 -12.68 -5.50 54.73
CA PHE A 241 -12.89 -5.44 56.19
C PHE A 241 -13.13 -6.81 56.84
N ARG A 242 -12.97 -7.91 56.09
CA ARG A 242 -13.04 -9.27 56.61
C ARG A 242 -12.15 -9.45 57.86
N THR A 243 -12.73 -10.00 58.92
CA THR A 243 -12.04 -10.36 60.17
C THR A 243 -11.62 -11.83 60.21
N GLU A 244 -12.40 -12.71 59.58
CA GLU A 244 -12.11 -14.14 59.49
C GLU A 244 -11.06 -14.48 58.41
N PRO A 245 -10.24 -15.52 58.60
CA PRO A 245 -9.32 -15.97 57.57
C PRO A 245 -10.09 -16.46 56.32
N ARG A 246 -9.55 -16.18 55.13
CA ARG A 246 -10.15 -16.64 53.87
C ARG A 246 -10.15 -18.17 53.81
N LYS A 247 -11.27 -18.74 53.37
CA LYS A 247 -11.33 -20.16 53.03
C LYS A 247 -10.49 -20.40 51.78
N LYS A 248 -9.31 -20.98 52.00
CA LYS A 248 -8.38 -21.32 50.92
C LYS A 248 -9.05 -22.29 49.93
N ILE A 249 -8.93 -21.99 48.65
CA ILE A 249 -9.44 -22.85 47.56
C ILE A 249 -8.45 -24.00 47.29
N MET A 250 -7.17 -23.76 47.52
CA MET A 250 -6.08 -24.74 47.40
C MET A 250 -5.01 -24.51 48.46
N SER A 251 -4.10 -25.48 48.63
CA SER A 251 -2.95 -25.33 49.54
C SER A 251 -2.02 -24.21 49.07
N ASP A 252 -1.23 -23.64 49.99
CA ASP A 252 -0.36 -22.50 49.69
C ASP A 252 0.70 -22.85 48.62
N ASP A 253 1.31 -24.04 48.69
CA ASP A 253 2.28 -24.51 47.68
C ASP A 253 1.65 -24.64 46.27
N LEU A 254 0.42 -25.15 46.19
CA LEU A 254 -0.28 -25.25 44.90
C LEU A 254 -0.69 -23.87 44.38
N PHE A 255 -1.06 -22.96 45.28
CA PHE A 255 -1.44 -21.59 44.95
C PHE A 255 -0.26 -20.81 44.36
N GLU A 256 0.89 -20.83 45.03
CA GLU A 256 2.10 -20.15 44.57
C GLU A 256 2.55 -20.69 43.20
N LYS A 257 2.60 -22.02 43.04
CA LYS A 257 2.88 -22.66 41.74
C LYS A 257 1.89 -22.27 40.66
N SER A 258 0.61 -22.09 40.98
CA SER A 258 -0.41 -21.70 40.00
C SER A 258 -0.17 -20.30 39.43
N ALA A 259 0.20 -19.35 40.28
CA ALA A 259 0.54 -17.99 39.88
C ALA A 259 1.83 -17.97 39.03
N GLU A 260 2.87 -18.69 39.45
CA GLU A 260 4.12 -18.81 38.68
C GLU A 260 3.91 -19.44 37.29
N LEU A 261 3.15 -20.54 37.22
CA LEU A 261 2.85 -21.22 35.97
C LEU A 261 2.03 -20.33 35.03
N TYR A 262 1.10 -19.54 35.58
CA TYR A 262 0.34 -18.56 34.81
C TYR A 262 1.26 -17.51 34.19
N MET A 263 2.10 -16.86 35.01
CA MET A 263 3.02 -15.82 34.54
C MET A 263 4.03 -16.37 33.52
N LYS A 264 4.55 -17.58 33.73
CA LYS A 264 5.45 -18.25 32.78
C LYS A 264 4.77 -18.54 31.43
N LYS A 265 3.52 -19.02 31.45
CA LYS A 265 2.74 -19.25 30.22
C LYS A 265 2.45 -17.95 29.50
N LEU A 266 2.12 -16.89 30.24
CA LEU A 266 1.82 -15.57 29.69
C LEU A 266 3.04 -14.95 29.01
N ALA A 267 4.19 -14.95 29.69
CA ALA A 267 5.46 -14.47 29.14
C ALA A 267 5.82 -15.19 27.83
N ASN A 268 5.69 -16.53 27.79
CA ASN A 268 5.92 -17.32 26.58
C ASN A 268 4.95 -16.96 25.44
N ARG A 269 3.68 -16.71 25.74
CA ARG A 269 2.67 -16.32 24.74
C ARG A 269 2.99 -14.94 24.16
N ILE A 270 3.32 -13.97 25.02
CA ILE A 270 3.67 -12.60 24.61
C ILE A 270 4.92 -12.62 23.73
N GLN A 271 5.98 -13.32 24.14
CA GLN A 271 7.21 -13.45 23.34
C GLN A 271 6.96 -14.08 21.96
N LYS A 272 6.14 -15.14 21.88
CA LYS A 272 5.80 -15.77 20.60
C LYS A 272 5.05 -14.81 19.67
N LYS A 273 4.09 -14.06 20.20
CA LYS A 273 3.29 -13.13 19.39
C LYS A 273 4.09 -11.89 18.99
N GLN A 274 4.91 -11.32 19.88
CA GLN A 274 5.84 -10.24 19.52
C GLN A 274 6.83 -10.67 18.42
N ARG A 275 7.32 -11.92 18.42
CA ARG A 275 8.15 -12.45 17.34
C ARG A 275 7.39 -12.60 16.01
N PHE A 276 6.11 -12.95 16.06
CA PHE A 276 5.26 -13.05 14.88
C PHE A 276 4.98 -11.65 14.28
N ASP A 277 4.54 -10.70 15.10
CA ASP A 277 4.21 -9.34 14.68
C ASP A 277 5.42 -8.62 14.07
N ARG A 278 6.63 -8.82 14.65
CA ARG A 278 7.88 -8.27 14.09
C ARG A 278 8.26 -8.85 12.72
N ARG A 279 7.75 -10.03 12.34
CA ARG A 279 8.06 -10.72 11.07
C ARG A 279 6.94 -10.62 10.04
N ALA A 280 5.72 -10.23 10.46
CA ALA A 280 4.56 -10.15 9.60
C ALA A 280 4.77 -9.20 8.40
N GLY A 281 5.40 -8.04 8.62
CA GLY A 281 5.72 -7.09 7.55
C GLY A 281 6.63 -7.68 6.47
N THR A 282 7.66 -8.44 6.88
CA THR A 282 8.59 -9.11 5.95
C THR A 282 7.91 -10.22 5.15
N VAL A 283 7.00 -10.98 5.78
CA VAL A 283 6.24 -12.04 5.10
C VAL A 283 5.27 -11.46 4.06
N ILE A 284 4.58 -10.36 4.40
CA ILE A 284 3.67 -9.69 3.46
C ILE A 284 4.44 -9.11 2.26
N ALA A 285 5.60 -8.47 2.50
CA ALA A 285 6.45 -7.96 1.44
C ALA A 285 6.97 -9.07 0.52
N ALA A 286 7.41 -10.20 1.07
CA ALA A 286 7.85 -11.35 0.29
C ALA A 286 6.73 -11.95 -0.58
N ALA A 287 5.51 -12.06 -0.03
CA ALA A 287 4.35 -12.55 -0.78
C ALA A 287 3.98 -11.62 -1.95
N ALA A 288 4.04 -10.29 -1.75
CA ALA A 288 3.76 -9.32 -2.79
C ALA A 288 4.77 -9.40 -3.95
N ILE A 289 6.07 -9.58 -3.65
CA ILE A 289 7.11 -9.77 -4.66
C ILE A 289 6.86 -11.04 -5.49
N ILE A 290 6.53 -12.16 -4.85
CA ILE A 290 6.23 -13.42 -5.54
C ILE A 290 5.01 -13.29 -6.45
N LEU A 291 3.96 -12.61 -5.99
CA LEU A 291 2.76 -12.37 -6.80
C LEU A 291 3.10 -11.53 -8.04
N PHE A 292 3.88 -10.45 -7.87
CA PHE A 292 4.30 -9.59 -8.97
C PHE A 292 5.11 -10.36 -10.02
N ILE A 293 6.10 -11.15 -9.59
CA ILE A 293 6.92 -11.98 -10.49
C ILE A 293 6.02 -12.97 -11.25
N THR A 294 5.06 -13.58 -10.57
CA THR A 294 4.14 -14.55 -11.17
C THR A 294 3.28 -13.91 -12.25
N VAL A 295 2.69 -12.74 -11.98
CA VAL A 295 1.89 -11.99 -12.96
C VAL A 295 2.76 -11.56 -14.16
N PHE A 296 3.99 -11.10 -13.91
CA PHE A 296 4.92 -10.73 -14.97
C PHE A 296 5.26 -11.93 -15.87
N ILE A 297 5.57 -13.09 -15.29
CA ILE A 297 5.85 -14.34 -16.04
C ILE A 297 4.63 -14.76 -16.86
N ILE A 298 3.42 -14.72 -16.28
CA ILE A 298 2.18 -15.07 -16.98
C ILE A 298 1.97 -14.15 -18.19
N ASN A 299 2.10 -12.83 -18.01
CA ASN A 299 1.95 -11.87 -19.10
C ASN A 299 3.02 -12.06 -20.19
N ALA A 300 4.29 -12.25 -19.81
CA ALA A 300 5.36 -12.52 -20.76
C ALA A 300 5.09 -13.79 -21.58
N VAL A 301 4.58 -14.86 -20.96
CA VAL A 301 4.20 -16.10 -21.65
C VAL A 301 2.99 -15.88 -22.57
N PHE A 302 1.99 -15.11 -22.15
CA PHE A 302 0.81 -14.81 -22.99
C PHE A 302 1.18 -13.95 -24.21
N GLU A 303 2.03 -12.94 -24.04
CA GLU A 303 2.50 -12.10 -25.15
C GLU A 303 3.38 -12.91 -26.11
N ASN A 304 4.29 -13.74 -25.59
CA ASN A 304 5.13 -14.58 -26.45
C ASN A 304 4.30 -15.58 -27.29
N ARG A 305 3.12 -15.99 -26.81
CA ARG A 305 2.18 -16.84 -27.57
C ARG A 305 1.46 -16.12 -28.71
N LYS A 306 1.40 -14.78 -28.70
CA LYS A 306 0.80 -13.98 -29.77
C LYS A 306 1.76 -13.70 -30.92
N LYS A 307 3.07 -13.89 -30.73
CA LYS A 307 4.07 -13.65 -31.78
C LYS A 307 3.77 -14.43 -33.07
N PRO A 308 4.01 -13.84 -34.24
CA PRO A 308 3.79 -14.49 -35.52
C PRO A 308 4.70 -15.70 -35.72
N THR A 309 4.25 -16.66 -36.52
CA THR A 309 4.95 -17.89 -36.84
C THR A 309 4.58 -18.39 -38.23
N VAL A 310 5.49 -19.11 -38.88
CA VAL A 310 5.26 -19.76 -40.19
C VAL A 310 5.07 -21.29 -40.06
N ILE A 311 4.74 -21.76 -38.86
CA ILE A 311 4.43 -23.19 -38.65
C ILE A 311 3.16 -23.55 -39.42
N GLY A 312 3.24 -24.63 -40.20
CA GLY A 312 2.11 -25.14 -40.98
C GLY A 312 1.90 -24.44 -42.33
N LEU A 313 2.68 -23.39 -42.64
CA LEU A 313 2.65 -22.73 -43.94
C LEU A 313 3.50 -23.50 -44.97
N SER A 314 3.19 -23.32 -46.26
CA SER A 314 4.03 -23.80 -47.37
C SER A 314 5.30 -22.96 -47.52
N SER A 315 6.25 -23.40 -48.34
CA SER A 315 7.47 -22.63 -48.63
C SER A 315 7.15 -21.30 -49.34
N LEU A 316 6.16 -21.30 -50.23
CA LEU A 316 5.68 -20.11 -50.93
C LEU A 316 5.04 -19.12 -49.95
N GLN A 317 4.09 -19.58 -49.13
CA GLN A 317 3.46 -18.75 -48.10
C GLN A 317 4.46 -18.20 -47.09
N THR A 318 5.47 -18.99 -46.71
CA THR A 318 6.56 -18.51 -45.84
C THR A 318 7.35 -17.37 -46.48
N THR A 319 7.55 -17.44 -47.80
CA THR A 319 8.20 -16.38 -48.59
C THR A 319 7.31 -15.13 -48.62
N GLU A 320 6.02 -15.28 -48.88
CA GLU A 320 5.06 -14.17 -48.86
C GLU A 320 5.00 -13.48 -47.49
N ILE A 321 5.01 -14.24 -46.38
CA ILE A 321 5.03 -13.66 -45.02
C ILE A 321 6.30 -12.82 -44.78
N PHE A 322 7.46 -13.24 -45.30
CA PHE A 322 8.69 -12.47 -45.18
C PHE A 322 8.58 -11.11 -45.88
N TYR A 323 8.12 -11.11 -47.13
CA TYR A 323 7.95 -9.87 -47.91
C TYR A 323 6.78 -9.01 -47.41
N ALA A 324 5.72 -9.61 -46.87
CA ALA A 324 4.68 -8.88 -46.14
C ALA A 324 5.24 -8.18 -44.90
N GLY A 325 6.21 -8.80 -44.21
CA GLY A 325 6.97 -8.18 -43.13
C GLY A 325 7.76 -6.96 -43.59
N ILE A 326 8.43 -7.04 -44.74
CA ILE A 326 9.09 -5.87 -45.35
C ILE A 326 8.06 -4.80 -45.70
N HIS A 327 7.01 -5.14 -46.46
CA HIS A 327 5.98 -4.19 -46.89
C HIS A 327 5.33 -3.43 -45.71
N ARG A 328 5.11 -4.10 -44.57
CA ARG A 328 4.46 -3.54 -43.37
C ARG A 328 5.42 -3.02 -42.31
N MET A 329 6.73 -3.08 -42.56
CA MET A 329 7.76 -2.82 -41.55
C MET A 329 7.67 -3.69 -40.28
N ASP A 330 7.12 -4.91 -40.39
CA ASP A 330 6.95 -5.82 -39.26
C ASP A 330 8.15 -6.77 -39.14
N THR A 331 9.03 -6.48 -38.18
CA THR A 331 10.22 -7.29 -37.90
C THR A 331 9.89 -8.67 -37.36
N ASP A 332 8.77 -8.84 -36.67
CA ASP A 332 8.38 -10.15 -36.14
C ASP A 332 7.93 -11.07 -37.28
N TYR A 333 7.28 -10.54 -38.33
CA TYR A 333 6.98 -11.31 -39.56
C TYR A 333 8.26 -11.74 -40.28
N MET A 334 9.21 -10.82 -40.44
CA MET A 334 10.51 -11.11 -41.05
C MET A 334 11.28 -12.18 -40.26
N LEU A 335 11.34 -12.05 -38.92
CA LEU A 335 12.00 -13.02 -38.04
C LEU A 335 11.27 -14.37 -38.01
N ALA A 336 9.93 -14.38 -38.08
CA ALA A 336 9.17 -15.61 -38.12
C ALA A 336 9.55 -16.49 -39.33
N ALA A 337 9.79 -15.86 -40.49
CA ALA A 337 10.13 -16.53 -41.75
C ALA A 337 11.64 -16.73 -41.97
N ALA A 338 12.49 -15.82 -41.49
CA ALA A 338 13.91 -15.75 -41.82
C ALA A 338 14.83 -15.62 -40.57
N GLU A 339 14.50 -16.35 -39.51
CA GLU A 339 15.16 -16.27 -38.19
C GLU A 339 16.69 -16.40 -38.24
N ASN A 340 17.19 -17.25 -39.14
CA ASN A 340 18.62 -17.60 -39.24
C ASN A 340 19.22 -17.29 -40.62
N CYS A 341 18.67 -16.31 -41.35
CA CYS A 341 19.19 -15.88 -42.65
C CYS A 341 20.00 -14.58 -42.50
N PRO A 342 21.34 -14.60 -42.67
CA PRO A 342 22.17 -13.40 -42.52
C PRO A 342 21.78 -12.25 -43.46
N GLN A 343 21.38 -12.55 -44.70
CA GLN A 343 20.95 -11.55 -45.68
C GLN A 343 19.67 -10.84 -45.23
N ALA A 344 18.72 -11.59 -44.65
CA ALA A 344 17.49 -11.03 -44.11
C ALA A 344 17.74 -10.11 -42.90
N GLN A 345 18.83 -10.31 -42.13
CA GLN A 345 19.16 -9.44 -40.99
C GLN A 345 19.44 -8.00 -41.41
N GLY A 346 19.88 -7.77 -42.66
CA GLY A 346 20.02 -6.44 -43.22
C GLY A 346 18.68 -5.69 -43.26
N TYR A 347 17.60 -6.35 -43.70
CA TYR A 347 16.25 -5.76 -43.70
C TYR A 347 15.72 -5.56 -42.27
N ILE A 348 15.87 -6.59 -41.42
CA ILE A 348 15.39 -6.59 -40.03
C ILE A 348 16.02 -5.45 -39.21
N SER A 349 17.29 -5.10 -39.49
CA SER A 349 18.00 -4.01 -38.80
C SER A 349 17.74 -2.62 -39.40
N ARG A 350 17.54 -2.51 -40.72
CA ARG A 350 17.31 -1.23 -41.41
C ARG A 350 15.89 -0.71 -41.24
N VAL A 351 14.88 -1.58 -41.26
CA VAL A 351 13.46 -1.18 -41.17
C VAL A 351 13.15 -0.34 -39.92
N PRO A 352 13.58 -0.75 -38.70
CA PRO A 352 13.41 0.08 -37.51
C PRO A 352 14.09 1.44 -37.60
N GLN A 353 15.27 1.52 -38.23
CA GLN A 353 15.99 2.79 -38.40
C GLN A 353 15.24 3.74 -39.34
N ILE A 354 14.69 3.23 -40.44
CA ILE A 354 13.87 4.02 -41.38
C ILE A 354 12.60 4.51 -40.69
N PHE A 355 11.92 3.65 -39.94
CA PHE A 355 10.72 4.01 -39.18
C PHE A 355 11.00 5.09 -38.12
N VAL A 356 12.04 4.92 -37.29
CA VAL A 356 12.41 5.88 -36.24
C VAL A 356 12.84 7.22 -36.85
N THR A 357 13.67 7.20 -37.90
CA THR A 357 14.12 8.43 -38.57
C THR A 357 12.93 9.20 -39.14
N THR A 358 11.96 8.50 -39.72
CA THR A 358 10.75 9.11 -40.28
C THR A 358 9.84 9.66 -39.18
N GLN A 359 9.63 8.91 -38.09
CA GLN A 359 8.90 9.41 -36.91
C GLN A 359 9.55 10.66 -36.29
N MET A 360 10.88 10.68 -36.18
CA MET A 360 11.60 11.86 -35.70
C MET A 360 11.41 13.05 -36.65
N LYS A 361 11.53 12.86 -37.97
CA LYS A 361 11.26 13.92 -38.96
C LYS A 361 9.82 14.44 -38.87
N ALA A 362 8.84 13.55 -38.75
CA ALA A 362 7.43 13.90 -38.55
C ALA A 362 7.22 14.77 -37.29
N ALA A 363 7.86 14.42 -36.17
CA ALA A 363 7.78 15.18 -34.92
C ALA A 363 8.43 16.57 -34.98
N TYR A 364 9.52 16.72 -35.74
CA TYR A 364 10.25 18.00 -35.86
C TYR A 364 9.70 18.93 -36.95
N ASN A 365 9.24 18.37 -38.07
CA ASN A 365 8.81 19.16 -39.23
C ASN A 365 7.29 19.36 -39.32
N PHE A 366 6.51 18.86 -38.35
CA PHE A 366 5.05 18.73 -38.46
C PHE A 366 4.61 17.99 -39.74
N GLU A 367 5.49 17.13 -40.26
CA GLU A 367 5.26 16.26 -41.39
C GLU A 367 4.43 15.05 -40.95
N SER A 368 3.70 14.47 -41.88
CA SER A 368 2.66 13.49 -41.60
C SER A 368 3.20 12.09 -41.88
N GLY A 369 3.56 11.33 -40.86
CA GLY A 369 3.66 9.86 -40.86
C GLY A 369 4.39 9.15 -42.03
N MET A 370 4.14 7.84 -42.12
CA MET A 370 4.64 6.97 -43.17
C MET A 370 3.50 6.13 -43.72
N SER A 371 3.44 6.00 -45.05
CA SER A 371 2.38 5.28 -45.75
C SER A 371 2.95 4.17 -46.63
N THR A 372 2.17 3.11 -46.80
CA THR A 372 2.44 2.13 -47.87
C THR A 372 2.24 2.79 -49.23
N PRO A 373 2.85 2.26 -50.32
CA PRO A 373 2.69 2.81 -51.66
C PRO A 373 1.23 2.90 -52.11
N GLU A 374 0.38 1.94 -51.73
CA GLU A 374 -1.06 1.92 -52.04
C GLU A 374 -1.78 3.08 -51.35
N ASN A 375 -1.62 3.20 -50.03
CA ASN A 375 -2.26 4.25 -49.24
C ASN A 375 -1.82 5.66 -49.71
N TRP A 376 -0.55 5.79 -50.10
CA TRP A 376 -0.01 7.06 -50.54
C TRP A 376 -0.69 7.60 -51.81
N MET A 377 -1.19 6.72 -52.69
CA MET A 377 -1.90 7.12 -53.91
C MET A 377 -3.26 7.77 -53.65
N PHE A 378 -3.86 7.57 -52.47
CA PHE A 378 -5.15 8.15 -52.09
C PHE A 378 -5.03 9.56 -51.48
N PHE A 379 -3.82 10.09 -51.33
CA PHE A 379 -3.65 11.49 -50.93
C PHE A 379 -3.89 12.44 -52.11
N GLU A 380 -4.62 13.52 -51.87
CA GLU A 380 -4.90 14.55 -52.87
C GLU A 380 -3.58 15.17 -53.41
N PRO A 381 -3.34 15.18 -54.74
CA PRO A 381 -2.09 15.70 -55.32
C PRO A 381 -1.79 17.16 -54.98
N ASP A 382 -2.82 17.98 -54.77
CA ASP A 382 -2.70 19.41 -54.44
C ASP A 382 -2.62 19.69 -52.93
N SER A 383 -2.71 18.65 -52.08
CA SER A 383 -2.67 18.82 -50.63
C SER A 383 -1.23 18.94 -50.15
N SER A 384 -0.97 19.90 -49.25
CA SER A 384 0.30 19.99 -48.53
C SER A 384 0.63 18.72 -47.74
N ARG A 385 -0.37 17.83 -47.52
CA ARG A 385 -0.21 16.52 -46.87
C ARG A 385 0.38 15.43 -47.78
N ALA A 386 0.22 15.53 -49.10
CA ALA A 386 0.73 14.52 -50.03
C ALA A 386 2.26 14.51 -50.08
N TYR A 387 2.88 15.69 -49.89
CA TYR A 387 4.33 15.90 -49.91
C TYR A 387 5.01 15.72 -48.55
N SER A 388 4.23 15.61 -47.47
CA SER A 388 4.74 15.45 -46.10
C SER A 388 4.68 14.01 -45.59
N HIS A 389 4.14 13.05 -46.37
CA HIS A 389 4.21 11.62 -46.04
C HIS A 389 5.41 10.97 -46.70
N SER A 390 6.17 10.22 -45.89
CA SER A 390 7.18 9.32 -46.43
C SER A 390 6.52 8.03 -46.90
N ILE A 391 6.98 7.51 -48.02
CA ILE A 391 6.52 6.23 -48.58
C ILE A 391 7.48 5.16 -48.07
N TYR A 392 6.94 3.98 -47.74
CA TYR A 392 7.73 2.77 -47.63
C TYR A 392 6.86 1.55 -47.88
N GLY A 393 7.31 0.67 -48.76
CA GLY A 393 6.73 -0.65 -48.91
C GLY A 393 7.07 -1.29 -50.24
N ILE A 394 6.55 -2.49 -50.43
CA ILE A 394 6.73 -3.26 -51.65
C ILE A 394 5.51 -3.11 -52.57
N THR A 395 5.72 -2.92 -53.86
CA THR A 395 4.68 -3.01 -54.90
C THR A 395 4.96 -4.13 -55.89
N ASN A 396 3.89 -4.57 -56.56
CA ASN A 396 3.91 -5.53 -57.68
C ASN A 396 4.67 -6.82 -57.37
N PHE A 397 4.50 -7.33 -56.14
CA PHE A 397 5.16 -8.55 -55.70
C PHE A 397 4.63 -9.76 -56.46
N THR A 398 5.56 -10.56 -56.99
CA THR A 398 5.29 -11.88 -57.55
C THR A 398 6.26 -12.89 -56.97
N ALA A 399 5.79 -14.12 -56.77
CA ALA A 399 6.62 -15.26 -56.42
C ALA A 399 6.39 -16.38 -57.43
N ASP A 400 7.46 -16.83 -58.08
CA ASP A 400 7.42 -17.75 -59.23
C ASP A 400 6.48 -17.27 -60.35
N GLY A 401 6.39 -15.95 -60.54
CA GLY A 401 5.50 -15.31 -61.51
C GLY A 401 4.03 -15.25 -61.09
N ILE A 402 3.68 -15.74 -59.90
CA ILE A 402 2.33 -15.65 -59.33
C ILE A 402 2.22 -14.34 -58.53
N PRO A 403 1.29 -13.42 -58.88
CA PRO A 403 1.12 -12.17 -58.16
C PRO A 403 0.51 -12.38 -56.78
N SER A 404 0.89 -11.54 -55.82
CA SER A 404 0.35 -11.54 -54.46
C SER A 404 0.31 -10.12 -53.88
N THR A 405 -0.78 -9.78 -53.20
CA THR A 405 -0.99 -8.46 -52.59
C THR A 405 -0.30 -8.29 -51.25
N LEU A 406 0.39 -9.34 -50.74
CA LEU A 406 1.05 -9.34 -49.42
C LEU A 406 0.13 -8.98 -48.24
N THR A 407 -1.19 -9.11 -48.43
CA THR A 407 -2.20 -8.77 -47.40
C THR A 407 -2.37 -9.86 -46.34
N GLN A 408 -1.80 -11.05 -46.56
CA GLN A 408 -1.93 -12.18 -45.65
C GLN A 408 -1.40 -11.87 -44.24
N SER A 409 -2.11 -12.34 -43.21
CA SER A 409 -1.64 -12.30 -41.82
C SER A 409 -0.89 -13.58 -41.46
N ALA A 410 0.23 -13.45 -40.76
CA ALA A 410 0.94 -14.60 -40.22
C ALA A 410 0.13 -15.23 -39.07
N PRO A 411 0.03 -16.57 -38.99
CA PRO A 411 -0.51 -17.26 -37.82
C PRO A 411 0.28 -16.91 -36.56
N SER A 412 -0.34 -17.00 -35.38
CA SER A 412 0.37 -16.82 -34.11
C SER A 412 0.90 -18.15 -33.57
N LEU A 413 1.91 -18.11 -32.69
CA LEU A 413 2.42 -19.31 -32.01
C LEU A 413 1.34 -20.09 -31.23
N ARG A 414 0.28 -19.41 -30.76
CA ARG A 414 -0.89 -20.05 -30.15
C ARG A 414 -1.83 -20.72 -31.16
N ASN A 415 -2.04 -20.07 -32.30
CA ASN A 415 -3.09 -20.39 -33.26
C ASN A 415 -2.48 -20.58 -34.65
N HIS A 416 -1.61 -21.58 -34.79
CA HIS A 416 -1.01 -21.94 -36.07
C HIS A 416 -1.66 -23.20 -36.66
N PRO A 417 -1.71 -23.34 -37.98
CA PRO A 417 -2.13 -24.58 -38.62
C PRO A 417 -1.27 -25.78 -38.18
N PRO A 418 -1.77 -27.01 -38.27
CA PRO A 418 -0.95 -28.20 -38.02
C PRO A 418 0.34 -28.17 -38.85
N LYS A 419 1.42 -28.66 -38.24
CA LYS A 419 2.73 -28.74 -38.91
C LYS A 419 2.60 -29.49 -40.25
N LEU A 420 3.09 -28.88 -41.32
CA LEU A 420 3.13 -29.51 -42.64
C LEU A 420 4.08 -30.71 -42.60
N THR A 421 3.62 -31.90 -42.98
CA THR A 421 4.44 -33.12 -42.98
C THR A 421 4.75 -33.67 -44.37
N ARG A 422 4.04 -33.19 -45.40
CA ARG A 422 4.20 -33.58 -46.79
C ARG A 422 3.98 -32.38 -47.72
N VAL A 423 4.59 -32.43 -48.90
CA VAL A 423 4.29 -31.55 -50.04
C VAL A 423 4.00 -32.47 -51.22
N GLY A 424 2.76 -32.46 -51.71
CA GLY A 424 2.29 -33.50 -52.64
C GLY A 424 2.42 -34.89 -52.03
N GLU A 425 3.08 -35.80 -52.73
CA GLU A 425 3.34 -37.18 -52.26
C GLU A 425 4.62 -37.30 -51.39
N GLU A 426 5.49 -36.29 -51.39
CA GLU A 426 6.78 -36.34 -50.73
C GLU A 426 6.71 -35.97 -49.24
N ARG A 427 7.46 -36.69 -48.41
CA ARG A 427 7.56 -36.42 -46.97
C ARG A 427 8.61 -35.35 -46.70
N LEU A 428 8.24 -34.34 -45.92
CA LEU A 428 9.17 -33.31 -45.48
C LEU A 428 10.12 -33.82 -44.40
N THR A 429 11.41 -33.53 -44.58
CA THR A 429 12.50 -33.83 -43.66
C THR A 429 13.36 -32.57 -43.47
N GLU A 430 14.30 -32.58 -42.51
CA GLU A 430 15.22 -31.45 -42.29
C GLU A 430 16.15 -31.16 -43.49
N PHE A 431 16.25 -32.12 -44.41
CA PHE A 431 16.98 -31.98 -45.67
C PHE A 431 16.13 -31.42 -46.80
N SER A 432 14.81 -31.27 -46.63
CA SER A 432 13.95 -30.69 -47.66
C SER A 432 14.32 -29.23 -47.91
N ARG A 433 14.39 -28.88 -49.20
CA ARG A 433 14.72 -27.55 -49.71
C ARG A 433 13.64 -27.11 -50.68
N ALA A 434 13.41 -25.80 -50.75
CA ALA A 434 12.55 -25.18 -51.74
C ALA A 434 13.23 -23.90 -52.22
N GLN A 435 12.94 -23.52 -53.46
CA GLN A 435 13.48 -22.32 -54.08
C GLN A 435 12.33 -21.60 -54.77
N HIS A 436 12.24 -20.29 -54.55
CA HIS A 436 11.27 -19.42 -55.20
C HIS A 436 12.00 -18.22 -55.81
N THR A 437 11.48 -17.69 -56.90
CA THR A 437 11.96 -16.44 -57.51
C THR A 437 10.96 -15.34 -57.21
N ALA A 438 11.34 -14.39 -56.35
CA ALA A 438 10.53 -13.22 -56.03
C ALA A 438 10.93 -12.03 -56.90
N HIS A 439 9.96 -11.34 -57.49
CA HIS A 439 10.15 -10.07 -58.19
C HIS A 439 9.24 -9.02 -57.58
N TYR A 440 9.78 -7.82 -57.34
CA TYR A 440 9.04 -6.72 -56.72
C TYR A 440 9.76 -5.37 -56.85
N TYR A 441 9.05 -4.28 -56.57
CA TYR A 441 9.66 -2.96 -56.38
C TYR A 441 9.59 -2.56 -54.91
N LEU A 442 10.71 -2.14 -54.34
CA LEU A 442 10.77 -1.48 -53.04
C LEU A 442 10.73 0.03 -53.25
N VAL A 443 9.64 0.65 -52.82
CA VAL A 443 9.43 2.09 -52.93
C VAL A 443 9.64 2.71 -51.56
N HIS A 444 10.54 3.68 -51.46
CA HIS A 444 10.78 4.38 -50.20
C HIS A 444 11.25 5.82 -50.40
N THR A 445 11.03 6.67 -49.39
CA THR A 445 11.48 8.07 -49.43
C THR A 445 12.88 8.23 -48.82
N VAL A 446 13.78 8.87 -49.57
CA VAL A 446 15.11 9.30 -49.09
C VAL A 446 15.32 10.74 -49.51
N ASP A 447 15.67 11.63 -48.57
CA ASP A 447 15.94 13.05 -48.83
C ASP A 447 14.86 13.74 -49.71
N ASN A 448 13.59 13.48 -49.39
CA ASN A 448 12.40 14.00 -50.09
C ASN A 448 12.28 13.59 -51.56
N MET A 449 13.00 12.54 -51.97
CA MET A 449 12.88 11.90 -53.28
C MET A 449 12.25 10.51 -53.15
N ILE A 450 11.50 10.09 -54.17
CA ILE A 450 10.98 8.72 -54.25
C ILE A 450 12.10 7.85 -54.82
N VAL A 451 12.56 6.89 -54.03
CA VAL A 451 13.52 5.88 -54.46
C VAL A 451 12.74 4.61 -54.80
N ILE A 452 12.97 4.11 -56.01
CA ILE A 452 12.38 2.86 -56.49
C ILE A 452 13.52 1.88 -56.75
N GLU A 453 13.50 0.76 -56.05
CA GLU A 453 14.46 -0.33 -56.26
C GLU A 453 13.72 -1.56 -56.76
N GLU A 454 13.97 -1.95 -58.01
CA GLU A 454 13.45 -3.17 -58.60
C GLU A 454 14.33 -4.33 -58.17
N PHE A 455 13.73 -5.38 -57.62
CA PHE A 455 14.43 -6.57 -57.15
C PHE A 455 13.99 -7.81 -57.92
N THR A 456 14.98 -8.64 -58.26
CA THR A 456 14.77 -10.06 -58.53
C THR A 456 15.59 -10.86 -57.53
N THR A 457 14.89 -11.63 -56.69
CA THR A 457 15.47 -12.38 -55.58
C THR A 457 15.23 -13.87 -55.75
N VAL A 458 16.29 -14.66 -55.71
CA VAL A 458 16.18 -16.11 -55.48
C VAL A 458 16.13 -16.36 -53.99
N VAL A 459 15.02 -16.90 -53.51
CA VAL A 459 14.74 -17.22 -52.12
C VAL A 459 14.92 -18.72 -51.90
N GLU A 460 15.91 -19.10 -51.11
CA GLU A 460 16.13 -20.51 -50.75
C GLU A 460 15.60 -20.78 -49.34
N LEU A 461 14.76 -21.80 -49.21
CA LEU A 461 14.19 -22.22 -47.94
C LEU A 461 14.66 -23.61 -47.54
N LYS A 462 14.83 -23.79 -46.24
CA LYS A 462 15.04 -25.09 -45.60
C LYS A 462 13.90 -25.41 -44.66
N TYR A 463 13.50 -26.68 -44.64
CA TYR A 463 12.57 -27.16 -43.65
C TYR A 463 13.33 -27.53 -42.37
N THR A 464 12.91 -27.02 -41.21
CA THR A 464 13.62 -27.22 -39.92
C THR A 464 13.12 -28.41 -39.12
N GLY A 465 12.34 -29.30 -39.75
CA GLY A 465 11.62 -30.33 -39.01
C GLY A 465 10.41 -29.78 -38.24
N LYS A 466 10.11 -28.48 -38.31
CA LYS A 466 8.92 -27.87 -37.69
C LYS A 466 8.21 -26.87 -38.60
N LYS A 467 8.97 -26.05 -39.32
CA LYS A 467 8.49 -24.98 -40.19
C LYS A 467 9.48 -24.76 -41.34
N TRP A 468 9.01 -24.18 -42.45
CA TRP A 468 9.91 -23.64 -43.46
C TRP A 468 10.61 -22.39 -42.93
N GLN A 469 11.86 -22.18 -43.31
CA GLN A 469 12.63 -20.99 -42.98
C GLN A 469 13.46 -20.58 -44.19
N ILE A 470 13.50 -19.29 -44.47
CA ILE A 470 14.43 -18.73 -45.45
C ILE A 470 15.85 -18.94 -44.91
N ALA A 471 16.70 -19.54 -45.73
CA ALA A 471 18.09 -19.84 -45.43
C ALA A 471 19.03 -18.87 -46.14
N PHE A 472 18.68 -18.47 -47.36
CA PHE A 472 19.52 -17.63 -48.22
C PHE A 472 18.65 -16.76 -49.13
N LEU A 473 19.12 -15.53 -49.39
CA LEU A 473 18.55 -14.61 -50.36
C LEU A 473 19.67 -14.22 -51.34
N ASN A 474 19.44 -14.46 -52.62
CA ASN A 474 20.32 -13.97 -53.69
C ASN A 474 19.60 -12.86 -54.44
N GLU A 475 20.01 -11.62 -54.19
CA GLU A 475 19.29 -10.44 -54.67
C GLU A 475 20.08 -9.74 -55.78
N SER A 476 19.37 -9.39 -56.84
CA SER A 476 19.83 -8.44 -57.85
C SER A 476 18.86 -7.28 -57.89
N SER A 477 19.36 -6.05 -57.95
CA SER A 477 18.51 -4.88 -58.01
C SER A 477 18.97 -3.81 -58.97
N ASN A 478 18.00 -3.04 -59.45
CA ASN A 478 18.21 -1.81 -60.18
C ASN A 478 17.53 -0.66 -59.42
N LYS A 479 18.15 0.52 -59.41
CA LYS A 479 17.69 1.65 -58.62
C LYS A 479 17.40 2.85 -59.51
N GLU A 480 16.23 3.42 -59.32
CA GLU A 480 15.80 4.68 -59.90
C GLU A 480 15.41 5.66 -58.81
N THR A 481 15.46 6.96 -59.11
CA THR A 481 15.02 8.01 -58.20
C THR A 481 14.17 9.00 -58.96
N LEU A 482 13.00 9.34 -58.40
CA LEU A 482 11.96 10.16 -59.01
C LEU A 482 11.60 11.33 -58.09
N SER A 483 11.35 12.49 -58.68
CA SER A 483 10.84 13.64 -57.95
C SER A 483 9.35 13.45 -57.61
N PRO A 484 8.93 13.59 -56.33
CA PRO A 484 7.52 13.51 -55.96
C PRO A 484 6.65 14.53 -56.71
N LEU A 485 7.19 15.72 -57.02
CA LEU A 485 6.48 16.75 -57.76
C LEU A 485 6.16 16.30 -59.19
N THR A 486 7.13 15.68 -59.87
CA THR A 486 6.93 15.17 -61.24
C THR A 486 5.85 14.10 -61.26
N PHE A 487 5.94 13.13 -60.36
CA PHE A 487 4.92 12.08 -60.25
C PHE A 487 3.53 12.64 -59.91
N SER A 488 3.45 13.59 -58.99
CA SER A 488 2.20 14.20 -58.55
C SER A 488 1.48 14.94 -59.68
N LEU A 489 2.21 15.64 -60.55
CA LEU A 489 1.64 16.29 -61.73
C LEU A 489 1.04 15.28 -62.72
N ASP A 490 1.75 14.17 -62.97
CA ASP A 490 1.26 13.09 -63.83
C ASP A 490 0.03 12.39 -63.22
N LEU A 491 0.02 12.16 -61.90
CA LEU A 491 -1.11 11.59 -61.18
C LEU A 491 -2.33 12.51 -61.22
N LYS A 492 -2.13 13.82 -61.08
CA LYS A 492 -3.21 14.80 -61.21
C LYS A 492 -3.83 14.77 -62.61
N GLU A 493 -3.01 14.75 -63.66
CA GLU A 493 -3.49 14.65 -65.04
C GLU A 493 -4.27 13.35 -65.28
N ALA A 494 -3.80 12.22 -64.74
CA ALA A 494 -4.50 10.94 -64.81
C ALA A 494 -5.84 10.96 -64.06
N LEU A 495 -5.89 11.56 -62.86
CA LEU A 495 -7.12 11.71 -62.07
C LEU A 495 -8.17 12.55 -62.81
N GLU A 496 -7.77 13.65 -63.43
CA GLU A 496 -8.67 14.49 -64.24
C GLU A 496 -9.27 13.70 -65.42
N LYS A 497 -8.44 12.88 -66.10
CA LYS A 497 -8.88 12.02 -67.21
C LYS A 497 -9.82 10.89 -66.76
N CYS A 498 -9.61 10.36 -65.55
CA CYS A 498 -10.39 9.26 -64.97
C CYS A 498 -11.58 9.73 -64.11
N GLY A 499 -11.95 11.01 -64.16
CA GLY A 499 -13.12 11.54 -63.42
C GLY A 499 -12.97 11.49 -61.90
N GLY A 500 -11.72 11.56 -61.39
CA GLY A 500 -11.41 11.50 -59.97
C GLY A 500 -11.28 10.09 -59.39
N ASN A 501 -11.38 9.03 -60.20
CA ASN A 501 -11.15 7.66 -59.74
C ASN A 501 -9.65 7.36 -59.59
N THR A 502 -9.18 7.20 -58.36
CA THR A 502 -7.77 6.94 -58.03
C THR A 502 -7.26 5.61 -58.58
N VAL A 503 -8.06 4.54 -58.50
CA VAL A 503 -7.67 3.20 -58.96
C VAL A 503 -7.41 3.20 -60.47
N ASP A 504 -8.32 3.80 -61.24
CA ASP A 504 -8.20 3.90 -62.70
C ASP A 504 -7.05 4.82 -63.12
N ALA A 505 -6.83 5.94 -62.41
CA ALA A 505 -5.73 6.86 -62.67
C ALA A 505 -4.35 6.20 -62.44
N VAL A 506 -4.19 5.44 -61.35
CA VAL A 506 -2.96 4.69 -61.06
C VAL A 506 -2.71 3.60 -62.10
N ASP A 507 -3.75 2.90 -62.53
CA ASP A 507 -3.65 1.85 -63.55
C ASP A 507 -3.21 2.43 -64.91
N GLN A 508 -3.70 3.62 -65.28
CA GLN A 508 -3.26 4.34 -66.47
C GLN A 508 -1.77 4.74 -66.39
N LEU A 509 -1.30 5.15 -65.20
CA LEU A 509 0.09 5.56 -65.01
C LEU A 509 1.10 4.42 -65.08
N ARG A 510 0.66 3.16 -65.00
CA ARG A 510 1.58 2.01 -64.95
C ARG A 510 2.44 1.87 -66.21
N GLU A 511 1.96 2.33 -67.36
CA GLU A 511 2.76 2.32 -68.60
C GLU A 511 4.01 3.21 -68.47
N LYS A 512 3.89 4.34 -67.78
CA LYS A 512 5.01 5.28 -67.51
C LYS A 512 5.79 4.91 -66.25
N TYR A 513 5.10 4.39 -65.24
CA TYR A 513 5.63 4.07 -63.92
C TYR A 513 5.33 2.61 -63.54
N PRO A 514 6.14 1.64 -63.99
CA PRO A 514 5.89 0.22 -63.76
C PRO A 514 5.84 -0.20 -62.28
N TRP A 515 6.38 0.62 -61.38
CA TRP A 515 6.42 0.39 -59.94
C TRP A 515 5.11 0.73 -59.23
N VAL A 516 4.17 1.46 -59.85
CA VAL A 516 2.93 1.82 -59.15
C VAL A 516 2.13 0.56 -58.78
N PRO A 517 1.41 0.56 -57.63
CA PRO A 517 0.70 -0.62 -57.16
C PRO A 517 -0.26 -1.21 -58.20
N THR A 518 -0.46 -2.53 -58.13
CA THR A 518 -1.42 -3.23 -59.00
C THR A 518 -2.85 -2.75 -58.76
N ARG A 519 -3.73 -2.91 -59.75
CA ARG A 519 -5.16 -2.62 -59.60
C ARG A 519 -5.77 -3.39 -58.43
N GLU A 520 -5.36 -4.65 -58.23
CA GLU A 520 -5.83 -5.49 -57.13
C GLU A 520 -5.40 -4.94 -55.76
N SER A 521 -4.13 -4.53 -55.61
CA SER A 521 -3.62 -3.87 -54.40
C SER A 521 -4.36 -2.57 -54.10
N MET A 522 -4.62 -1.76 -55.12
CA MET A 522 -5.35 -0.51 -55.00
C MET A 522 -6.81 -0.72 -54.55
N LEU A 523 -7.52 -1.70 -55.11
CA LEU A 523 -8.88 -2.04 -54.70
C LEU A 523 -8.95 -2.59 -53.27
N ALA A 524 -7.95 -3.39 -52.87
CA ALA A 524 -7.86 -3.90 -51.50
C ALA A 524 -7.65 -2.77 -50.49
N GLU A 525 -6.86 -1.76 -50.85
CA GLU A 525 -6.62 -0.59 -50.01
C GLU A 525 -7.84 0.35 -49.98
N GLU A 526 -8.51 0.58 -51.11
CA GLU A 526 -9.78 1.33 -51.17
C GLU A 526 -10.82 0.71 -50.24
N ALA A 527 -11.02 -0.61 -50.31
CA ALA A 527 -11.93 -1.32 -49.40
C ALA A 527 -11.53 -1.21 -47.92
N ARG A 528 -10.22 -1.14 -47.62
CA ARG A 528 -9.71 -0.94 -46.26
C ARG A 528 -10.02 0.48 -45.77
N LEU A 529 -9.84 1.48 -46.62
CA LEU A 529 -10.12 2.90 -46.35
C LEU A 529 -11.63 3.13 -46.13
N ASP A 530 -12.48 2.56 -46.98
CA ASP A 530 -13.95 2.57 -46.83
C ASP A 530 -14.39 1.98 -45.48
N ALA A 531 -13.78 0.85 -45.08
CA ALA A 531 -14.11 0.17 -43.83
C ALA A 531 -13.77 0.99 -42.57
N ILE A 532 -12.84 1.94 -42.67
CA ILE A 532 -12.47 2.85 -41.58
C ILE A 532 -13.10 4.25 -41.71
N GLY A 533 -13.97 4.44 -42.71
CA GLY A 533 -14.73 5.67 -42.94
C GLY A 533 -13.91 6.81 -43.55
N TYR A 534 -12.93 6.48 -44.38
CA TYR A 534 -12.18 7.46 -45.17
C TYR A 534 -12.89 7.78 -46.48
#